data_AF-A0ABD5P0Q3-F1
#
_entry.id   AF-A0ABD5P0Q3-F1
#
_cell.length_a   1.000
_cell.length_b   1.000
_cell.length_c   1.000
_cell.angle_alpha   90.00
_cell.angle_beta   90.00
_cell.angle_gamma   90.00
#
_symmetry.space_group_name_H-M   'P 1'
#
loop_
_entity.id
_entity.type
_entity.pdbx_description
1 polymer ?
#
loop_
_entity_poly.entity_id
_entity_poly.type
_entity_poly.pdbx_seq_one_letter_code
_entity_poly.pdbx_strand_id
1 'polypeptide(L)'
;MQTETWIERTIIDQLTTHDRRYKHDYGGVEKTTDDLVAACVKHDLITSEDEPELPSLDQFFAADVDLEPAVESALQTLVERGLIERVGERERLGPPLEPGDYGTTDLWKPTVEGRAEASAIREAYSTEVEALAESHGTESDEFKEQIVTLARTYGILPNYFG
;
A
#
# COMPACT_ATOMS: atom_id res chain seq x y z
N MET A 1 8.88 -10.28 10.11
CA MET A 1 7.89 -9.80 9.11
C MET A 1 7.79 -10.85 8.04
N GLN A 2 6.57 -11.22 7.66
CA GLN A 2 6.28 -12.12 6.55
C GLN A 2 6.19 -11.37 5.21
N THR A 3 5.99 -10.05 5.24
CA THR A 3 6.03 -9.21 4.04
C THR A 3 7.45 -8.72 3.73
N GLU A 4 7.87 -8.92 2.49
CA GLU A 4 9.25 -8.72 2.03
C GLU A 4 9.38 -7.46 1.19
N THR A 5 8.36 -7.13 0.39
CA THR A 5 8.38 -5.99 -0.54
C THR A 5 7.55 -4.82 -0.03
N TRP A 6 7.86 -3.62 -0.53
CA TRP A 6 7.05 -2.43 -0.24
C TRP A 6 5.62 -2.56 -0.83
N ILE A 7 5.46 -3.25 -1.96
CA ILE A 7 4.16 -3.53 -2.59
C ILE A 7 3.31 -4.40 -1.66
N GLU A 8 3.86 -5.51 -1.16
CA GLU A 8 3.17 -6.39 -0.20
C GLU A 8 2.72 -5.62 1.06
N ARG A 9 3.60 -4.78 1.60
CA ARG A 9 3.31 -3.95 2.78
C ARG A 9 2.24 -2.90 2.48
N THR A 10 2.27 -2.30 1.30
CA THR A 10 1.24 -1.34 0.85
C THR A 10 -0.10 -2.03 0.72
N ILE A 11 -0.17 -3.22 0.11
CA ILE A 11 -1.41 -3.99 -0.04
C ILE A 11 -2.00 -4.32 1.35
N ILE A 12 -1.18 -4.86 2.25
CA ILE A 12 -1.61 -5.21 3.61
C ILE A 12 -2.06 -3.97 4.39
N ASP A 13 -1.36 -2.84 4.26
CA ASP A 13 -1.81 -1.59 4.87
C ASP A 13 -3.16 -1.14 4.30
N GLN A 14 -3.33 -1.09 2.98
CA GLN A 14 -4.59 -0.66 2.35
C GLN A 14 -5.79 -1.53 2.74
N LEU A 15 -5.59 -2.83 2.90
CA LEU A 15 -6.63 -3.77 3.30
C LEU A 15 -6.99 -3.65 4.80
N THR A 16 -6.08 -3.13 5.62
CA THR A 16 -6.24 -3.05 7.09
C THR A 16 -6.41 -1.63 7.62
N THR A 17 -6.15 -0.61 6.80
CA THR A 17 -6.37 0.80 7.11
C THR A 17 -7.85 1.12 6.95
N HIS A 18 -8.50 1.44 8.07
CA HIS A 18 -9.95 1.66 8.15
C HIS A 18 -10.37 2.85 7.28
N ASP A 19 -11.51 2.72 6.59
CA ASP A 19 -12.21 3.90 6.07
C ASP A 19 -12.77 4.68 7.27
N ARG A 20 -12.16 5.84 7.58
CA ARG A 20 -12.58 6.75 8.66
C ARG A 20 -14.05 7.17 8.58
N ARG A 21 -14.76 6.89 7.48
CA ARG A 21 -16.20 7.13 7.31
C ARG A 21 -17.11 6.13 8.04
N TYR A 22 -16.64 4.93 8.35
CA TYR A 22 -17.44 3.90 9.04
C TYR A 22 -17.03 3.77 10.51
N LYS A 23 -17.81 4.39 11.40
CA LYS A 23 -17.56 4.45 12.86
C LYS A 23 -17.61 3.10 13.59
N HIS A 24 -18.05 2.01 12.96
CA HIS A 24 -18.44 0.79 13.67
C HIS A 24 -18.00 -0.55 13.06
N ASP A 25 -17.11 -0.57 12.05
CA ASP A 25 -16.60 -1.84 11.53
C ASP A 25 -15.10 -1.99 11.80
N TYR A 26 -14.75 -2.99 12.62
CA TYR A 26 -13.38 -3.47 12.84
C TYR A 26 -12.95 -4.49 11.76
N GLY A 27 -13.78 -4.67 10.73
CA GLY A 27 -13.49 -5.48 9.55
C GLY A 27 -12.68 -4.68 8.55
N GLY A 28 -11.63 -5.29 8.00
CA GLY A 28 -10.76 -4.69 6.99
C GLY A 28 -11.55 -4.31 5.74
N VAL A 29 -10.97 -3.44 4.92
CA VAL A 29 -11.63 -2.91 3.72
C VAL A 29 -11.51 -3.93 2.59
N GLU A 30 -12.64 -4.22 1.93
CA GLU A 30 -12.63 -4.90 0.64
C GLU A 30 -12.03 -3.96 -0.41
N LYS A 31 -10.95 -4.39 -1.07
CA LYS A 31 -10.32 -3.64 -2.15
C LYS A 31 -10.24 -4.49 -3.41
N THR A 32 -10.45 -3.85 -4.55
CA THR A 32 -10.22 -4.53 -5.84
C THR A 32 -8.73 -4.56 -6.18
N THR A 33 -8.32 -5.42 -7.12
CA THR A 33 -6.96 -5.35 -7.69
C THR A 33 -6.67 -3.94 -8.20
N ASP A 34 -7.61 -3.34 -8.93
CA ASP A 34 -7.47 -2.00 -9.50
C ASP A 34 -7.29 -0.92 -8.40
N ASP A 35 -8.02 -1.03 -7.27
CA ASP A 35 -7.83 -0.13 -6.12
C ASP A 35 -6.41 -0.23 -5.53
N LEU A 36 -5.85 -1.44 -5.50
CA LEU A 36 -4.52 -1.74 -4.95
C LEU A 36 -3.41 -1.29 -5.89
N VAL A 37 -3.58 -1.46 -7.20
CA VAL A 37 -2.67 -0.90 -8.22
C VAL A 37 -2.64 0.62 -8.09
N ALA A 38 -3.80 1.28 -8.08
CA ALA A 38 -3.88 2.73 -7.93
C ALA A 38 -3.24 3.23 -6.62
N ALA A 39 -3.36 2.46 -5.53
CA ALA A 39 -2.70 2.79 -4.26
C ALA A 39 -1.18 2.66 -4.36
N CYS A 40 -0.66 1.59 -4.96
CA CYS A 40 0.77 1.41 -5.20
C CYS A 40 1.34 2.49 -6.13
N VAL A 41 0.66 2.82 -7.23
CA VAL A 41 1.04 3.91 -8.15
C VAL A 41 1.11 5.24 -7.44
N LYS A 42 0.06 5.59 -6.68
CA LYS A 42 0.04 6.82 -5.90
C LYS A 42 1.19 6.87 -4.90
N HIS A 43 1.49 5.75 -4.26
CA HIS A 43 2.58 5.64 -3.30
C HIS A 43 3.95 5.78 -3.98
N ASP A 44 4.12 5.18 -5.15
CA ASP A 44 5.30 5.27 -6.01
C ASP A 44 5.58 6.73 -6.40
N LEU A 45 4.59 7.38 -7.02
CA LEU A 45 4.69 8.73 -7.56
C LEU A 45 4.93 9.81 -6.49
N ILE A 46 4.32 9.68 -5.30
CA ILE A 46 4.54 10.62 -4.19
C ILE A 46 6.00 10.59 -3.71
N THR A 47 6.72 9.50 -3.98
CA THR A 47 8.08 9.28 -3.46
C THR A 47 9.18 9.34 -4.51
N SER A 48 8.80 9.38 -5.79
CA SER A 48 9.73 9.43 -6.92
C SER A 48 10.18 10.84 -7.31
N GLU A 49 9.51 11.91 -6.84
CA GLU A 49 9.82 13.28 -7.27
C GLU A 49 10.39 14.17 -6.14
N ASP A 50 11.55 14.76 -6.41
CA ASP A 50 12.12 15.93 -5.72
C ASP A 50 11.42 17.24 -6.13
N GLU A 51 10.45 17.20 -7.07
CA GLU A 51 9.71 18.37 -7.56
C GLU A 51 8.24 18.39 -7.09
N PRO A 52 7.69 19.57 -6.75
CA PRO A 52 6.35 19.71 -6.17
C PRO A 52 5.20 19.67 -7.19
N GLU A 53 5.45 19.30 -8.44
CA GLU A 53 4.39 19.23 -9.46
C GLU A 53 3.64 17.90 -9.35
N LEU A 54 2.30 17.95 -9.36
CA LEU A 54 1.52 16.73 -9.34
C LEU A 54 1.72 15.98 -10.67
N PRO A 55 1.85 14.63 -10.65
CA PRO A 55 1.99 13.85 -11.86
C PRO A 55 0.79 14.07 -12.78
N SER A 56 1.05 14.17 -14.09
CA SER A 56 0.02 14.26 -15.12
C SER A 56 -0.81 12.97 -15.19
N LEU A 57 -2.02 13.06 -15.74
CA LEU A 57 -2.89 11.89 -15.93
C LEU A 57 -2.22 10.81 -16.79
N ASP A 58 -1.49 11.20 -17.85
CA ASP A 58 -0.79 10.25 -18.71
C ASP A 58 0.35 9.53 -17.98
N GLN A 59 1.08 10.23 -17.09
CA GLN A 59 2.09 9.61 -16.23
C GLN A 59 1.47 8.63 -15.24
N PHE A 60 0.31 8.96 -14.68
CA PHE A 60 -0.42 8.08 -13.78
C PHE A 60 -0.85 6.79 -14.48
N PHE A 61 -1.43 6.89 -15.68
CA PHE A 61 -1.83 5.71 -16.45
C PHE A 61 -0.64 4.86 -16.92
N ALA A 62 0.48 5.47 -17.27
CA ALA A 62 1.69 4.72 -17.60
C ALA A 62 2.22 3.92 -16.41
N ALA A 63 2.29 4.56 -15.22
CA ALA A 63 2.72 3.90 -14.00
C ALA A 63 1.77 2.77 -13.56
N ASP A 64 0.46 2.92 -13.80
CA ASP A 64 -0.55 1.90 -13.53
C ASP A 64 -0.26 0.62 -14.32
N VAL A 65 -0.04 0.74 -15.62
CA VAL A 65 0.30 -0.39 -16.51
C VAL A 65 1.64 -1.03 -16.13
N ASP A 66 2.62 -0.23 -15.71
CA ASP A 66 3.94 -0.74 -15.33
C ASP A 66 3.93 -1.50 -13.98
N LEU A 67 3.09 -1.07 -13.03
CA LEU A 67 3.01 -1.67 -11.69
C LEU A 67 2.01 -2.82 -11.56
N GLU A 68 0.99 -2.89 -12.42
CA GLU A 68 -0.06 -3.92 -12.37
C GLU A 68 0.52 -5.35 -12.27
N PRO A 69 1.50 -5.79 -13.10
CA PRO A 69 2.06 -7.15 -12.98
C PRO A 69 2.75 -7.42 -11.65
N ALA A 70 3.40 -6.41 -11.06
CA ALA A 70 4.08 -6.54 -9.78
C ALA A 70 3.08 -6.65 -8.62
N VAL A 71 1.97 -5.91 -8.70
CA VAL A 71 0.86 -5.98 -7.74
C VAL A 71 0.16 -7.33 -7.81
N GLU A 72 -0.12 -7.86 -9.01
CA GLU A 72 -0.71 -9.20 -9.17
C GLU A 72 0.19 -10.30 -8.59
N SER A 73 1.51 -10.22 -8.84
CA SER A 73 2.48 -11.15 -8.26
C SER A 73 2.52 -11.08 -6.73
N ALA A 74 2.46 -9.86 -6.17
CA ALA A 74 2.40 -9.65 -4.72
C ALA A 74 1.10 -10.20 -4.12
N LEU A 75 -0.05 -10.00 -4.79
CA LEU A 75 -1.33 -10.58 -4.36
C LEU A 75 -1.24 -12.10 -4.28
N GLN A 76 -0.71 -12.76 -5.31
CA GLN A 76 -0.52 -14.21 -5.30
C GLN A 76 0.38 -14.66 -4.15
N THR A 77 1.48 -13.96 -3.92
CA THR A 77 2.42 -14.24 -2.82
C THR A 77 1.74 -14.10 -1.44
N LEU A 78 0.93 -13.05 -1.25
CA LEU A 78 0.21 -12.81 0.01
C LEU A 78 -0.90 -13.85 0.26
N VAL A 79 -1.55 -14.35 -0.81
CA VAL A 79 -2.51 -15.46 -0.73
C VAL A 79 -1.80 -16.75 -0.33
N GLU A 80 -0.66 -17.07 -0.95
CA GLU A 80 0.14 -18.25 -0.63
C GLU A 80 0.65 -18.24 0.82
N ARG A 81 0.94 -17.05 1.35
CA ARG A 81 1.31 -16.83 2.76
C ARG A 81 0.11 -16.79 3.71
N GLY A 82 -1.12 -16.83 3.20
CA GLY A 82 -2.35 -16.80 4.00
C GLY A 82 -2.62 -15.45 4.67
N LEU A 83 -2.05 -14.36 4.16
CA LEU A 83 -2.22 -13.01 4.71
C LEU A 83 -3.46 -12.29 4.13
N ILE A 84 -3.86 -12.66 2.92
CA ILE A 84 -5.07 -12.16 2.27
C ILE A 84 -5.85 -13.31 1.65
N GLU A 85 -7.11 -13.05 1.33
CA GLU A 85 -7.97 -13.98 0.60
C GLU A 85 -8.78 -13.25 -0.48
N ARG A 86 -9.03 -13.97 -1.59
CA ARG A 86 -9.96 -13.53 -2.62
C ARG A 86 -11.38 -13.85 -2.17
N VAL A 87 -12.23 -12.84 -2.07
CA VAL A 87 -13.61 -12.96 -1.55
C VAL A 87 -14.69 -12.81 -2.62
N GLY A 88 -14.30 -12.47 -3.85
CA GLY A 88 -15.22 -12.39 -4.98
C GLY A 88 -14.64 -11.60 -6.15
N GLU A 89 -15.54 -11.09 -6.97
CA GLU A 89 -15.27 -10.23 -8.11
C GLU A 89 -16.21 -9.02 -8.06
N ARG A 90 -15.78 -7.89 -8.62
CA ARG A 90 -16.58 -6.67 -8.79
C ARG A 90 -16.51 -6.21 -10.24
N GLU A 91 -17.61 -5.71 -10.78
CA GLU A 91 -17.60 -5.07 -12.11
C GLU A 91 -16.63 -3.88 -12.13
N ARG A 92 -15.78 -3.81 -13.15
CA ARG A 92 -14.87 -2.69 -13.35
C ARG A 92 -15.67 -1.46 -13.75
N LEU A 93 -15.35 -0.34 -13.11
CA LEU A 93 -15.91 0.95 -13.48
C LEU A 93 -15.09 1.52 -14.63
N GLY A 94 -15.71 1.66 -15.79
CA GLY A 94 -15.10 2.39 -16.91
C GLY A 94 -15.08 3.90 -16.69
N PRO A 95 -14.52 4.65 -17.66
CA PRO A 95 -14.49 6.11 -17.62
C PRO A 95 -15.90 6.71 -17.39
N PRO A 96 -16.02 7.79 -16.60
CA PRO A 96 -17.29 8.46 -16.42
C PRO A 96 -17.90 8.83 -17.78
N LEU A 97 -19.18 8.49 -17.98
CA LEU A 97 -19.96 8.77 -19.19
C LEU A 97 -19.66 7.90 -20.41
N GLU A 98 -18.77 6.90 -20.31
CA GLU A 98 -18.59 5.89 -21.35
C GLU A 98 -19.34 4.60 -20.99
N PRO A 99 -20.45 4.28 -21.67
CA PRO A 99 -21.12 3.00 -21.47
C PRO A 99 -20.30 1.88 -22.11
N GLY A 100 -19.97 0.86 -21.33
CA GLY A 100 -19.22 -0.30 -21.80
C GLY A 100 -19.21 -1.42 -20.75
N ASP A 101 -18.92 -2.63 -21.22
CA ASP A 101 -18.52 -3.74 -20.35
C ASP A 101 -16.98 -3.70 -20.24
N TYR A 102 -16.49 -3.39 -19.05
CA TYR A 102 -15.07 -3.26 -18.74
C TYR A 102 -14.52 -4.51 -18.02
N GLY A 103 -15.34 -5.57 -17.94
CA GLY A 103 -15.00 -6.81 -17.25
C GLY A 103 -15.13 -6.72 -15.73
N THR A 104 -14.54 -7.69 -15.04
CA THR A 104 -14.51 -7.76 -13.58
C THR A 104 -13.08 -7.64 -13.04
N THR A 105 -12.96 -7.28 -11.78
CA THR A 105 -11.70 -7.21 -11.02
C THR A 105 -11.87 -7.97 -9.70
N ASP A 106 -10.79 -8.61 -9.26
CA ASP A 106 -10.81 -9.46 -8.07
C ASP A 106 -10.95 -8.63 -6.81
N LEU A 107 -11.74 -9.13 -5.86
CA LEU A 107 -12.00 -8.49 -4.58
C LEU A 107 -11.25 -9.20 -3.45
N TRP A 108 -10.53 -8.44 -2.64
CA TRP A 108 -9.59 -8.95 -1.64
C TRP A 108 -9.95 -8.49 -0.22
N LYS A 109 -9.67 -9.35 0.76
CA LYS A 109 -9.72 -9.03 2.21
C LYS A 109 -8.47 -9.52 2.93
N PRO A 110 -8.09 -8.87 4.05
CA PRO A 110 -7.04 -9.41 4.90
C PRO A 110 -7.59 -10.48 5.83
N THR A 111 -6.80 -11.54 6.01
CA THR A 111 -7.05 -12.60 7.01
C THR A 111 -6.74 -12.09 8.43
N VAL A 112 -6.93 -12.94 9.44
CA VAL A 112 -6.53 -12.61 10.82
C VAL A 112 -5.01 -12.45 10.89
N GLU A 113 -4.28 -13.31 10.19
CA GLU A 113 -2.83 -13.32 10.08
C GLU A 113 -2.34 -12.06 9.34
N GLY A 114 -3.01 -11.65 8.25
CA GLY A 114 -2.72 -10.40 7.56
C GLY A 114 -2.88 -9.16 8.45
N ARG A 115 -3.90 -9.14 9.31
CA ARG A 115 -4.07 -8.05 10.31
C ARG A 115 -2.99 -8.06 11.37
N ALA A 116 -2.59 -9.25 11.83
CA ALA A 116 -1.52 -9.38 12.81
C ALA A 116 -0.19 -8.90 12.22
N GLU A 117 0.12 -9.26 10.99
CA GLU A 117 1.31 -8.77 10.26
C GLU A 117 1.25 -7.23 10.11
N ALA A 118 0.13 -6.67 9.66
CA ALA A 118 -0.03 -5.21 9.57
C ALA A 118 0.19 -4.50 10.91
N SER A 119 -0.34 -5.07 11.99
CA SER A 119 -0.20 -4.51 13.34
C SER A 119 1.26 -4.59 13.80
N ALA A 120 1.94 -5.72 13.58
CA ALA A 120 3.34 -5.89 13.92
C ALA A 120 4.25 -4.90 13.16
N ILE A 121 3.98 -4.64 11.88
CA ILE A 121 4.71 -3.65 11.07
C ILE A 121 4.54 -2.24 11.67
N ARG A 122 3.30 -1.84 11.99
CA ARG A 122 3.00 -0.51 12.55
C ARG A 122 3.62 -0.32 13.93
N GLU A 123 3.55 -1.34 14.79
CA GLU A 123 4.15 -1.30 16.13
C GLU A 123 5.67 -1.21 16.07
N ALA A 124 6.30 -2.01 15.19
CA ALA A 124 7.75 -1.99 15.01
C ALA A 124 8.23 -0.64 14.45
N TYR A 125 7.53 -0.10 13.44
CA TYR A 125 7.82 1.24 12.92
C TYR A 125 7.68 2.30 14.03
N SER A 126 6.55 2.33 14.74
CA SER A 126 6.32 3.31 15.82
C SER A 126 7.43 3.27 16.88
N THR A 127 7.82 2.07 17.30
CA THR A 127 8.89 1.87 18.28
C THR A 127 10.22 2.42 17.80
N GLU A 128 10.59 2.17 16.54
CA GLU A 128 11.84 2.67 15.98
C GLU A 128 11.82 4.19 15.76
N VAL A 129 10.67 4.76 15.38
CA VAL A 129 10.51 6.21 15.28
C VAL A 129 10.64 6.89 16.64
N GLU A 130 10.04 6.32 17.68
CA GLU A 130 10.16 6.83 19.06
C GLU A 130 11.62 6.79 19.53
N ALA A 131 12.32 5.66 19.34
CA ALA A 131 13.74 5.53 19.69
C ALA A 131 14.63 6.51 18.90
N LEU A 132 14.31 6.76 17.63
CA LEU A 132 15.01 7.73 16.80
C LEU A 132 14.77 9.17 17.29
N ALA A 133 13.53 9.49 17.66
CA ALA A 133 13.16 10.79 18.20
C ALA A 133 13.84 11.06 19.54
N GLU A 134 13.94 10.06 20.41
CA GLU A 134 14.64 10.16 21.71
C GLU A 134 16.15 10.36 21.56
N SER A 135 16.77 9.74 20.55
CA SER A 135 18.23 9.77 20.37
C SER A 135 18.74 11.04 19.68
N HIS A 136 18.04 11.53 18.66
CA HIS A 136 18.49 12.66 17.84
C HIS A 136 17.63 13.93 17.97
N GLY A 137 16.41 13.82 18.52
CA GLY A 137 15.42 14.90 18.52
C GLY A 137 14.83 15.12 17.12
N THR A 138 13.52 15.39 17.05
CA THR A 138 12.76 15.42 15.79
C THR A 138 13.15 16.52 14.81
N GLU A 139 13.88 17.56 15.26
CA GLU A 139 14.33 18.67 14.42
C GLU A 139 15.72 18.45 13.80
N SER A 140 16.46 17.44 14.25
CA SER A 140 17.81 17.14 13.75
C SER A 140 17.79 16.64 12.32
N ASP A 141 18.88 16.88 11.60
CA ASP A 141 19.04 16.38 10.24
C ASP A 141 19.25 14.86 10.24
N GLU A 142 19.94 14.32 11.25
CA GLU A 142 20.05 12.87 11.43
C GLU A 142 18.69 12.17 11.60
N PHE A 143 17.75 12.78 12.34
CA PHE A 143 16.39 12.24 12.44
C PHE A 143 15.68 12.25 11.07
N LYS A 144 15.78 13.35 10.33
CA LYS A 144 15.13 13.51 9.01
C LYS A 144 15.67 12.54 7.96
N GLU A 145 16.97 12.24 7.99
CA GLU A 145 17.54 11.23 7.08
C GLU A 145 17.15 9.81 7.50
N GLN A 146 17.26 9.49 8.79
CA GLN A 146 16.99 8.14 9.28
C GLN A 146 15.50 7.79 9.23
N ILE A 147 14.58 8.74 9.44
CA ILE A 147 13.14 8.48 9.36
C ILE A 147 12.70 8.05 7.96
N VAL A 148 13.34 8.57 6.91
CA VAL A 148 13.09 8.15 5.51
C VAL A 148 13.55 6.71 5.30
N THR A 149 14.74 6.35 5.79
CA THR A 149 15.24 4.97 5.74
C THR A 149 14.31 4.02 6.50
N LEU A 150 13.86 4.39 7.70
CA LEU A 150 12.89 3.60 8.46
C LEU A 150 11.57 3.42 7.68
N ALA A 151 11.03 4.51 7.12
CA ALA A 151 9.80 4.45 6.36
C ALA A 151 9.92 3.51 5.14
N ARG A 152 11.06 3.49 4.44
CA ARG A 152 11.35 2.51 3.36
C ARG A 152 11.42 1.07 3.88
N THR A 153 12.12 0.84 5.00
CA THR A 153 12.24 -0.49 5.62
C THR A 153 10.89 -1.08 6.00
N TYR A 154 9.95 -0.25 6.45
CA TYR A 154 8.61 -0.69 6.85
C TYR A 154 7.57 -0.60 5.73
N GLY A 155 7.97 -0.26 4.49
CA GLY A 155 7.08 -0.19 3.34
C GLY A 155 6.10 0.99 3.37
N ILE A 156 6.37 1.99 4.22
CA ILE A 156 5.67 3.28 4.27
C ILE A 156 6.17 4.21 3.17
N LEU A 157 7.36 3.95 2.63
CA LEU A 157 7.82 4.51 1.37
C LEU A 157 8.28 3.35 0.47
N PRO A 158 8.12 3.44 -0.86
CA PRO A 158 8.71 2.52 -1.80
C PRO A 158 10.20 2.36 -1.58
N ASN A 159 10.66 1.12 -1.70
CA ASN A 159 12.06 0.80 -1.68
C ASN A 159 12.42 0.04 -2.95
N TYR A 160 13.12 0.69 -3.87
CA TYR A 160 13.60 0.10 -5.12
C TYR A 160 14.91 -0.70 -4.93
N PHE A 161 15.48 -0.65 -3.72
CA PHE A 161 16.68 -1.40 -3.33
C PHE A 161 16.31 -2.38 -2.20
N GLY A 162 15.63 -3.46 -2.58
CA GLY A 162 15.37 -4.63 -1.74
C GLY A 162 16.02 -5.85 -2.34
#